data_AF-A0A521S8U5-F1
#
_entry.id   AF-A0A521S8U5-F1
#
_cell.length_a   1.000
_cell.length_b   1.000
_cell.length_c   1.000
_cell.angle_alpha   90.00
_cell.angle_beta   90.00
_cell.angle_gamma   90.00
#
_symmetry.space_group_name_H-M   'P 1'
#
loop_
_entity.id
_entity.type
_entity.pdbx_description
1 polymer ?
#
loop_
_entity_poly.entity_id
_entity_poly.type
_entity_poly.pdbx_seq_one_letter_code
_entity_poly.pdbx_strand_id
1 'polypeptide(L)'
;MYGYIALKLLSAVVGAIALVLILRGLLLIRKRSEPGTRLAIDAGVAGLALAAVAYVVASVPLPLNFAMPPTMHAMTMDRKPASLPIPAILDFLSHRDRFAKVADVGRDPNDVPAPVGARAPQTVKIDVRAKEVISEVAPGIFFNYWTYGGQVPGPMYRVRVGDTVETTLANDPTSLHPHNIDLHAVTGPGGGASVTNVQPGETKAFRWLAKHPGLYEYHCAMPNVSTHNSHGQYGLILVEPEGGFAPVDKEFYLMQGELYTMGGIGKKGLMAFDTQGLIDGTPSYVTFNGKVEQTPRMKARVGDRIRLFVGNGGVNLVSSFHVIGEVFDTVYPEAAIGEGSAVFKNVQTTAVLPGGAAIVEFTVDVPGKYLMVDHALARMNKGAWAVLEVEGEANPAVFTALEPETAAQ
;
A
#
# COMPACT_ATOMS: atom_id res chain seq x y z
N MET A 1 -23.34 26.69 -11.24
CA MET A 1 -21.93 26.95 -11.62
C MET A 1 -21.16 27.67 -10.53
N TYR A 2 -21.63 28.80 -9.99
CA TYR A 2 -20.89 29.60 -8.99
C TYR A 2 -21.33 29.41 -7.51
N GLY A 3 -22.01 28.31 -7.18
CA GLY A 3 -22.67 28.13 -5.88
C GLY A 3 -21.73 28.26 -4.68
N TYR A 4 -20.55 27.64 -4.73
CA TYR A 4 -19.58 27.72 -3.63
C TYR A 4 -18.94 29.11 -3.50
N ILE A 5 -18.71 29.82 -4.63
CA ILE A 5 -18.18 31.19 -4.64
C ILE A 5 -19.20 32.14 -4.02
N ALA A 6 -20.47 32.02 -4.42
CA ALA A 6 -21.56 32.81 -3.86
C ALA A 6 -21.73 32.58 -2.35
N LEU A 7 -21.61 31.32 -1.89
CA LEU A 7 -21.72 30.97 -0.48
C LEU A 7 -20.51 31.46 0.34
N LYS A 8 -19.29 31.41 -0.21
CA LYS A 8 -18.09 32.00 0.42
C LYS A 8 -18.19 33.52 0.55
N LEU A 9 -18.65 34.20 -0.51
CA LEU A 9 -18.87 35.65 -0.49
C LEU A 9 -19.96 36.04 0.51
N LEU A 10 -21.08 35.31 0.53
CA LEU A 10 -22.17 35.52 1.49
C LEU A 10 -21.68 35.33 2.92
N SER A 11 -20.92 34.27 3.20
CA SER A 11 -20.31 34.04 4.51
C SER A 11 -19.40 35.19 4.92
N ALA A 12 -18.53 35.66 4.02
CA ALA A 12 -17.64 36.79 4.31
C ALA A 12 -18.41 38.08 4.64
N VAL A 13 -19.48 38.37 3.90
CA VAL A 13 -20.33 39.54 4.15
C VAL A 13 -21.07 39.44 5.48
N VAL A 14 -21.67 38.28 5.77
CA VAL A 14 -22.37 38.04 7.05
C VAL A 14 -21.41 38.12 8.23
N GLY A 15 -20.20 37.54 8.10
CA GLY A 15 -19.16 37.62 9.13
C GLY A 15 -18.68 39.05 9.39
N ALA A 16 -18.52 39.87 8.35
CA ALA A 16 -18.15 41.28 8.48
C ALA A 16 -19.24 42.10 9.21
N ILE A 17 -20.51 41.91 8.85
CA ILE A 17 -21.65 42.59 9.51
C ILE A 17 -21.73 42.19 10.99
N ALA A 18 -21.58 40.89 11.28
CA ALA A 18 -21.59 40.35 12.63
C ALA A 18 -20.47 40.95 13.51
N LEU A 19 -19.25 41.09 12.96
CA LEU A 19 -18.12 41.70 13.65
C LEU A 19 -18.39 43.18 13.97
N VAL A 20 -18.99 43.93 13.03
CA VAL A 20 -19.38 45.33 13.24
C VAL A 20 -20.43 45.45 14.37
N LEU A 21 -21.42 44.55 14.43
CA LEU A 21 -22.43 44.53 15.48
C LEU A 21 -21.83 44.25 16.86
N ILE A 22 -20.89 43.30 16.95
CA ILE A 22 -20.17 42.99 18.20
C ILE A 22 -19.33 44.18 18.65
N LEU A 23 -18.50 44.74 17.76
CA LEU A 23 -17.64 45.88 18.07
C LEU A 23 -18.46 47.10 18.52
N ARG A 24 -19.56 47.39 17.82
CA ARG A 24 -20.49 48.47 18.19
C ARG A 24 -21.14 48.20 19.55
N GLY A 25 -21.59 46.97 19.80
CA GLY A 25 -22.16 46.56 21.08
C GLY A 25 -21.16 46.74 22.23
N LEU A 26 -19.93 46.25 22.08
CA LEU A 26 -18.87 46.38 23.09
C LEU A 26 -18.49 47.85 23.37
N LEU A 27 -18.44 48.70 22.34
CA LEU A 27 -18.19 50.14 22.48
C LEU A 27 -19.32 50.86 23.22
N LEU A 28 -20.57 50.43 23.02
CA LEU A 28 -21.75 50.99 23.68
C LEU A 28 -21.88 50.54 25.13
N ILE A 29 -21.56 49.27 25.45
CA ILE A 29 -21.48 48.78 26.85
C ILE A 29 -20.53 49.64 27.67
N ARG A 30 -19.42 50.09 27.08
CA ARG A 30 -18.44 50.97 27.73
C ARG A 30 -18.96 52.39 28.00
N LYS A 31 -20.00 52.84 27.29
CA LYS A 31 -20.56 54.21 27.39
C LYS A 31 -21.89 54.29 28.13
N ARG A 32 -22.76 53.26 28.08
CA ARG A 32 -24.00 53.07 28.87
C ARG A 32 -24.65 51.72 28.50
N SER A 33 -25.08 50.91 29.48
CA SER A 33 -25.76 49.64 29.20
C SER A 33 -27.24 49.84 28.89
N GLU A 34 -27.62 49.84 27.62
CA GLU A 34 -29.03 49.81 27.20
C GLU A 34 -29.46 48.36 26.85
N PRO A 35 -30.74 48.00 27.02
CA PRO A 35 -31.23 46.64 26.73
C PRO A 35 -30.92 46.15 25.30
N GLY A 36 -30.89 47.06 24.32
CA GLY A 36 -30.57 46.73 22.93
C GLY A 36 -29.10 46.34 22.68
N THR A 37 -28.19 46.63 23.62
CA THR A 37 -26.76 46.39 23.43
C THR A 37 -26.38 44.92 23.57
N ARG A 38 -27.02 44.17 24.50
CA ARG A 38 -26.82 42.72 24.62
C ARG A 38 -27.39 41.98 23.41
N LEU A 39 -28.60 42.35 22.98
CA LEU A 39 -29.23 41.78 21.79
C LEU A 39 -28.36 41.94 20.53
N ALA A 40 -27.70 43.08 20.36
CA ALA A 40 -26.80 43.31 19.23
C ALA A 40 -25.54 42.43 19.26
N ILE A 41 -25.00 42.16 20.46
CA ILE A 41 -23.85 41.24 20.63
C ILE A 41 -24.28 39.81 20.36
N ASP A 42 -25.40 39.37 20.93
CA ASP A 42 -25.92 38.01 20.74
C ASP A 42 -26.25 37.73 19.25
N ALA A 43 -26.87 38.70 18.57
CA ALA A 43 -27.14 38.63 17.13
C ALA A 43 -25.84 38.59 16.31
N GLY A 44 -24.82 39.34 16.71
CA GLY A 44 -23.50 39.29 16.08
C GLY A 44 -22.79 37.94 16.29
N VAL A 45 -22.83 37.37 17.50
CA VAL A 45 -22.25 36.05 17.78
C VAL A 45 -22.95 34.96 16.97
N ALA A 46 -24.28 34.99 16.90
CA ALA A 46 -25.06 34.07 16.07
C ALA A 46 -24.72 34.23 14.57
N GLY A 47 -24.57 35.46 14.09
CA GLY A 47 -24.15 35.76 12.71
C GLY A 47 -22.75 35.25 12.38
N LEU A 48 -21.79 35.38 13.29
CA LEU A 48 -20.44 34.82 13.14
C LEU A 48 -20.46 33.28 13.10
N ALA A 49 -21.24 32.64 13.97
CA ALA A 49 -21.40 31.19 13.97
C ALA A 49 -22.00 30.69 12.64
N LEU A 50 -23.04 31.37 12.13
CA LEU A 50 -23.65 31.05 10.84
C LEU A 50 -22.69 31.26 9.67
N ALA A 51 -21.92 32.36 9.68
CA ALA A 51 -20.90 32.64 8.68
C ALA A 51 -19.81 31.55 8.69
N ALA A 52 -19.34 31.14 9.87
CA ALA A 52 -18.35 30.07 10.02
C ALA A 52 -18.87 28.73 9.47
N VAL A 53 -20.11 28.35 9.80
CA VAL A 53 -20.75 27.14 9.26
C VAL A 53 -20.89 27.21 7.74
N ALA A 54 -21.37 28.34 7.20
CA ALA A 54 -21.51 28.53 5.76
C ALA A 54 -20.16 28.51 5.03
N TYR A 55 -19.10 29.08 5.62
CA TYR A 55 -17.74 29.02 5.07
C TYR A 55 -17.21 27.59 5.03
N VAL A 56 -17.41 26.84 6.12
CA VAL A 56 -17.03 25.42 6.18
C VAL A 56 -17.75 24.65 5.09
N VAL A 57 -19.09 24.75 4.99
CA VAL A 57 -19.89 24.09 3.95
C VAL A 57 -19.44 24.48 2.54
N ALA A 58 -19.14 25.75 2.29
CA ALA A 58 -18.68 26.23 0.98
C ALA A 58 -17.23 25.85 0.64
N SER A 59 -16.44 25.48 1.65
CA SER A 59 -15.03 25.11 1.50
C SER A 59 -14.82 23.61 1.49
N VAL A 60 -15.86 22.81 1.78
CA VAL A 60 -15.83 21.36 1.57
C VAL A 60 -15.80 21.12 0.05
N PRO A 61 -14.70 20.57 -0.50
CA PRO A 61 -14.67 20.19 -1.90
C PRO A 61 -15.75 19.14 -2.19
N LEU A 62 -16.22 19.08 -3.43
CA LEU A 62 -17.13 18.03 -3.86
C LEU A 62 -16.53 16.64 -3.55
N PRO A 63 -17.35 15.64 -3.18
CA PRO A 63 -16.85 14.29 -2.96
C PRO A 63 -16.08 13.79 -4.18
N LEU A 64 -15.03 13.01 -3.94
CA LEU A 64 -14.19 12.38 -4.97
C LEU A 64 -15.01 11.57 -6.01
N ASN A 65 -16.26 11.23 -5.68
CA ASN A 65 -17.25 10.54 -6.51
C ASN A 65 -17.54 11.23 -7.86
N PHE A 66 -17.13 12.49 -8.08
CA PHE A 66 -17.25 13.15 -9.39
C PHE A 66 -16.27 12.60 -10.45
N ALA A 67 -15.14 11.98 -10.03
CA ALA A 67 -14.07 11.56 -10.94
C ALA A 67 -14.06 10.06 -11.29
N MET A 68 -14.98 9.26 -10.74
CA MET A 68 -15.00 7.79 -10.89
C MET A 68 -16.25 7.31 -11.64
N PRO A 69 -16.17 6.22 -12.44
CA PRO A 69 -17.35 5.59 -13.02
C PRO A 69 -18.35 5.14 -11.95
N PRO A 70 -19.67 5.11 -12.25
CA PRO A 70 -20.68 4.78 -11.25
C PRO A 70 -20.56 3.39 -10.60
N THR A 71 -19.78 2.51 -11.21
CA THR A 71 -19.52 1.14 -10.76
C THR A 71 -18.30 1.03 -9.84
N MET A 72 -17.48 2.08 -9.70
CA MET A 72 -16.24 2.10 -8.90
C MET A 72 -16.32 3.08 -7.70
N HIS A 73 -17.53 3.50 -7.32
CA HIS A 73 -17.70 4.45 -6.23
C HIS A 73 -17.10 3.94 -4.90
N ALA A 74 -16.32 4.80 -4.26
CA ALA A 74 -16.03 4.71 -2.84
C ALA A 74 -17.32 5.05 -2.07
N MET A 75 -17.96 4.02 -1.52
CA MET A 75 -19.10 4.22 -0.63
C MET A 75 -18.73 3.55 0.68
N THR A 76 -18.58 4.33 1.75
CA THR A 76 -18.99 3.83 3.06
C THR A 76 -20.45 3.33 2.92
N MET A 77 -20.89 2.40 3.77
CA MET A 77 -22.29 1.91 3.75
C MET A 77 -23.34 3.05 3.70
N ASP A 78 -23.00 4.27 4.12
CA ASP A 78 -23.85 5.47 4.14
C ASP A 78 -23.65 6.49 2.98
N ARG A 79 -22.92 6.15 1.90
CA ARG A 79 -22.78 6.97 0.67
C ARG A 79 -22.10 8.34 0.81
N LYS A 80 -21.26 8.53 1.82
CA LYS A 80 -20.54 9.80 2.05
C LYS A 80 -19.09 9.74 1.55
N PRO A 81 -18.46 10.89 1.24
CA PRO A 81 -17.01 10.95 1.01
C PRO A 81 -16.26 10.31 2.19
N ALA A 82 -15.00 9.92 1.95
CA ALA A 82 -14.10 9.34 2.95
C ALA A 82 -13.68 10.35 4.04
N SER A 83 -14.64 11.01 4.67
CA SER A 83 -14.52 11.45 6.05
C SER A 83 -14.88 10.26 6.90
N LEU A 84 -13.99 9.82 7.81
CA LEU A 84 -14.33 8.82 8.84
C LEU A 84 -15.56 9.32 9.61
N PRO A 85 -16.78 8.82 9.35
CA PRO A 85 -17.94 9.30 10.06
C PRO A 85 -17.73 8.97 11.54
N ILE A 86 -17.98 9.92 12.45
CA ILE A 86 -17.86 9.68 13.90
C ILE A 86 -18.52 8.34 14.31
N PRO A 87 -19.69 7.95 13.77
CA PRO A 87 -20.26 6.62 14.03
C PRO A 87 -19.37 5.44 13.63
N ALA A 88 -18.68 5.49 12.49
CA ALA A 88 -17.78 4.42 12.05
C ALA A 88 -16.49 4.38 12.90
N ILE A 89 -15.99 5.54 13.34
CA ILE A 89 -14.88 5.61 14.31
C ILE A 89 -15.29 4.96 15.63
N LEU A 90 -16.47 5.30 16.13
CA LEU A 90 -17.02 4.71 17.36
C LEU A 90 -17.27 3.22 17.19
N ASP A 91 -17.78 2.79 16.03
CA ASP A 91 -17.98 1.38 15.70
C ASP A 91 -16.64 0.64 15.72
N PHE A 92 -15.63 1.11 14.99
CA PHE A 92 -14.29 0.55 15.00
C PHE A 92 -13.69 0.50 16.41
N LEU A 93 -13.78 1.59 17.18
CA LEU A 93 -13.25 1.64 18.55
C LEU A 93 -14.00 0.70 19.50
N SER A 94 -15.31 0.52 19.32
CA SER A 94 -16.13 -0.41 20.10
C SER A 94 -15.93 -1.87 19.71
N HIS A 95 -15.46 -2.12 18.48
CA HIS A 95 -15.19 -3.44 17.94
C HIS A 95 -13.70 -3.77 17.77
N ARG A 96 -12.79 -2.90 18.24
CA ARG A 96 -11.35 -3.06 18.04
C ARG A 96 -10.78 -4.38 18.58
N ASP A 97 -11.43 -4.93 19.61
CA ASP A 97 -11.03 -6.18 20.24
C ASP A 97 -11.48 -7.41 19.43
N ARG A 98 -12.29 -7.23 18.38
CA ARG A 98 -12.66 -8.29 17.42
C ARG A 98 -11.56 -8.54 16.39
N PHE A 99 -10.68 -7.56 16.14
CA PHE A 99 -9.59 -7.76 15.18
C PHE A 99 -8.49 -8.63 15.78
N ALA A 100 -8.07 -9.63 15.01
CA ALA A 100 -6.88 -10.38 15.35
C ALA A 100 -5.67 -9.44 15.36
N LYS A 101 -4.93 -9.46 16.46
CA LYS A 101 -3.63 -8.77 16.56
C LYS A 101 -2.55 -9.74 16.08
N VAL A 102 -1.87 -9.37 15.01
CA VAL A 102 -0.77 -10.16 14.45
C VAL A 102 0.54 -9.51 14.86
N ALA A 103 1.44 -10.30 15.45
CA ALA A 103 2.73 -9.81 15.93
C ALA A 103 3.64 -9.36 14.77
N ASP A 104 3.61 -10.07 13.65
CA ASP A 104 4.36 -9.73 12.45
C ASP A 104 3.47 -9.84 11.20
N VAL A 105 3.02 -8.69 10.69
CA VAL A 105 2.28 -8.65 9.43
C VAL A 105 3.18 -8.89 8.22
N GLY A 106 4.49 -8.66 8.32
CA GLY A 106 5.34 -8.73 7.14
C GLY A 106 5.57 -10.17 6.70
N ARG A 107 5.22 -10.49 5.44
CA ARG A 107 5.49 -11.80 4.84
C ARG A 107 6.99 -12.09 4.88
N ASP A 108 7.34 -13.34 5.22
CA ASP A 108 8.72 -13.79 5.17
C ASP A 108 9.20 -13.77 3.71
N PRO A 109 10.27 -13.02 3.38
CA PRO A 109 10.79 -13.00 2.02
C PRO A 109 11.31 -14.36 1.54
N ASN A 110 11.59 -15.31 2.43
CA ASN A 110 11.99 -16.68 2.06
C ASN A 110 10.80 -17.57 1.65
N ASP A 111 9.56 -17.10 1.85
CA ASP A 111 8.35 -17.88 1.57
C ASP A 111 7.95 -17.84 0.10
N VAL A 112 8.87 -18.37 -0.72
CA VAL A 112 8.72 -18.58 -2.15
C VAL A 112 8.33 -20.04 -2.40
N PRO A 113 7.21 -20.33 -3.08
CA PRO A 113 6.87 -21.70 -3.44
C PRO A 113 7.93 -22.35 -4.32
N ALA A 114 8.17 -23.65 -4.11
CA ALA A 114 9.16 -24.41 -4.85
C ALA A 114 8.89 -24.37 -6.39
N PRO A 115 9.95 -24.40 -7.22
CA PRO A 115 9.81 -24.46 -8.67
C PRO A 115 8.91 -25.60 -9.15
N VAL A 116 8.04 -25.31 -10.13
CA VAL A 116 7.12 -26.33 -10.69
C VAL A 116 7.85 -27.38 -11.52
N GLY A 117 9.06 -27.04 -12.02
CA GLY A 117 9.90 -27.90 -12.83
C GLY A 117 9.29 -28.24 -14.20
N ALA A 118 9.72 -29.37 -14.77
CA ALA A 118 9.31 -29.80 -16.11
C ALA A 118 7.98 -30.59 -16.14
N ARG A 119 7.14 -30.49 -15.10
CA ARG A 119 5.87 -31.23 -15.06
C ARG A 119 4.92 -30.78 -16.17
N ALA A 120 4.03 -31.69 -16.57
CA ALA A 120 2.93 -31.36 -17.48
C ALA A 120 1.91 -30.41 -16.81
N PRO A 121 1.11 -29.67 -17.61
CA PRO A 121 -0.03 -28.92 -17.11
C PRO A 121 -1.01 -29.79 -16.32
N GLN A 122 -1.56 -29.25 -15.24
CA GLN A 122 -2.53 -29.95 -14.38
C GLN A 122 -3.57 -28.99 -13.80
N THR A 123 -4.53 -29.53 -13.05
CA THR A 123 -5.40 -28.70 -12.22
C THR A 123 -4.70 -28.33 -10.91
N VAL A 124 -4.57 -27.04 -10.63
CA VAL A 124 -3.98 -26.51 -9.39
C VAL A 124 -5.05 -25.78 -8.59
N LYS A 125 -5.10 -26.00 -7.28
CA LYS A 125 -6.01 -25.28 -6.38
C LYS A 125 -5.23 -24.21 -5.63
N ILE A 126 -5.76 -23.00 -5.61
CA ILE A 126 -5.23 -21.92 -4.76
C ILE A 126 -6.32 -21.43 -3.84
N ASP A 127 -6.03 -21.45 -2.54
CA ASP A 127 -6.92 -20.97 -1.50
C ASP A 127 -6.41 -19.63 -0.98
N VAL A 128 -7.23 -18.61 -1.14
CA VAL A 128 -6.98 -17.24 -0.71
C VAL A 128 -7.92 -16.92 0.44
N ARG A 129 -7.40 -16.36 1.53
CA ARG A 129 -8.21 -15.97 2.69
C ARG A 129 -8.05 -14.49 2.96
N ALA A 130 -9.10 -13.69 2.74
CA ALA A 130 -9.12 -12.31 3.15
C ALA A 130 -9.30 -12.21 4.68
N LYS A 131 -8.50 -11.37 5.34
CA LYS A 131 -8.57 -11.16 6.78
C LYS A 131 -8.11 -9.76 7.17
N GLU A 132 -8.87 -9.11 8.04
CA GLU A 132 -8.50 -7.83 8.64
C GLU A 132 -7.79 -8.03 9.98
N VAL A 133 -6.63 -7.41 10.14
CA VAL A 133 -5.76 -7.58 11.32
C VAL A 133 -5.21 -6.23 11.80
N ILE A 134 -4.86 -6.14 13.06
CA ILE A 134 -4.08 -5.02 13.59
C ILE A 134 -2.64 -5.50 13.79
N SER A 135 -1.68 -4.76 13.24
CA SER A 135 -0.27 -5.07 13.41
C SER A 135 0.59 -3.81 13.41
N GLU A 136 1.84 -3.97 13.81
CA GLU A 136 2.82 -2.91 13.92
C GLU A 136 3.49 -2.63 12.57
N VAL A 137 3.46 -1.38 12.14
CA VAL A 137 4.16 -0.88 10.95
C VAL A 137 5.64 -0.62 11.30
N ALA A 138 5.86 0.01 12.45
CA ALA A 138 7.15 0.44 12.99
C ALA A 138 7.02 0.58 14.52
N PRO A 139 8.11 0.62 15.30
CA PRO A 139 8.06 0.58 16.77
C PRO A 139 7.07 1.59 17.40
N GLY A 140 6.02 1.06 18.03
CA GLY A 140 4.93 1.79 18.68
C GLY A 140 3.85 2.34 17.73
N ILE A 141 3.84 1.95 16.45
CA ILE A 141 2.95 2.48 15.41
C ILE A 141 2.17 1.32 14.79
N PHE A 142 0.85 1.31 15.02
CA PHE A 142 -0.03 0.22 14.59
C PHE A 142 -0.96 0.68 13.49
N PHE A 143 -1.33 -0.24 12.61
CA PHE A 143 -2.26 0.00 11.52
C PHE A 143 -3.24 -1.16 11.38
N ASN A 144 -4.45 -0.87 10.90
CA ASN A 144 -5.44 -1.88 10.56
C ASN A 144 -5.18 -2.33 9.12
N TYR A 145 -4.58 -3.49 8.97
CA TYR A 145 -4.31 -4.08 7.67
C TYR A 145 -5.47 -4.92 7.19
N TRP A 146 -5.74 -4.85 5.90
CA TRP A 146 -6.60 -5.79 5.21
C TRP A 146 -5.66 -6.66 4.39
N THR A 147 -5.72 -7.97 4.58
CA THR A 147 -4.68 -8.88 4.11
C THR A 147 -5.27 -10.03 3.34
N TYR A 148 -4.41 -10.71 2.58
CA TYR A 148 -4.62 -12.10 2.22
C TYR A 148 -3.70 -12.96 3.08
N GLY A 149 -4.26 -13.87 3.87
CA GLY A 149 -3.50 -14.78 4.72
C GLY A 149 -2.97 -14.19 6.03
N GLY A 150 -3.43 -13.00 6.44
CA GLY A 150 -3.00 -12.37 7.70
C GLY A 150 -1.67 -11.63 7.61
N GLN A 151 -1.07 -11.53 6.42
CA GLN A 151 0.22 -10.91 6.16
C GLN A 151 0.20 -10.00 4.93
N VAL A 152 1.22 -9.15 4.82
CA VAL A 152 1.44 -8.24 3.70
C VAL A 152 2.88 -8.44 3.17
N PRO A 153 3.06 -8.69 1.85
CA PRO A 153 2.01 -9.08 0.92
C PRO A 153 1.33 -10.41 1.32
N GLY A 154 0.27 -10.77 0.60
CA GLY A 154 -0.32 -12.10 0.70
C GLY A 154 0.63 -13.21 0.24
N PRO A 155 0.19 -14.49 0.31
CA PRO A 155 0.99 -15.61 -0.16
C PRO A 155 1.46 -15.45 -1.61
N MET A 156 2.71 -15.76 -1.89
CA MET A 156 3.13 -15.96 -3.28
C MET A 156 2.52 -17.27 -3.79
N TYR A 157 1.90 -17.22 -4.96
CA TYR A 157 1.42 -18.42 -5.65
C TYR A 157 2.34 -18.74 -6.83
N ARG A 158 2.47 -20.02 -7.18
CA ARG A 158 3.32 -20.46 -8.27
C ARG A 158 2.63 -21.58 -9.05
N VAL A 159 2.40 -21.33 -10.33
CA VAL A 159 1.75 -22.24 -11.27
C VAL A 159 2.57 -22.31 -12.55
N ARG A 160 2.20 -23.18 -13.48
CA ARG A 160 2.82 -23.31 -14.80
C ARG A 160 1.88 -22.81 -15.88
N VAL A 161 2.42 -22.27 -16.96
CA VAL A 161 1.63 -22.05 -18.17
C VAL A 161 0.94 -23.35 -18.60
N GLY A 162 -0.34 -23.23 -18.95
CA GLY A 162 -1.24 -24.34 -19.28
C GLY A 162 -1.99 -24.94 -18.09
N ASP A 163 -1.63 -24.61 -16.85
CA ASP A 163 -2.39 -25.10 -15.68
C ASP A 163 -3.82 -24.56 -15.69
N THR A 164 -4.75 -25.43 -15.34
CA THR A 164 -6.12 -25.02 -14.99
C THR A 164 -6.16 -24.72 -13.50
N VAL A 165 -6.32 -23.45 -13.14
CA VAL A 165 -6.27 -23.01 -11.75
C VAL A 165 -7.69 -22.84 -11.22
N GLU A 166 -7.97 -23.46 -10.08
CA GLU A 166 -9.18 -23.25 -9.28
C GLU A 166 -8.85 -22.35 -8.10
N THR A 167 -9.33 -21.11 -8.17
CA THR A 167 -9.09 -20.10 -7.15
C THR A 167 -10.30 -19.98 -6.25
N THR A 168 -10.10 -20.23 -4.96
CA THR A 168 -11.11 -20.06 -3.92
C THR A 168 -10.73 -18.85 -3.07
N LEU A 169 -11.67 -17.92 -2.88
CA LEU A 169 -11.54 -16.80 -1.97
C LEU A 169 -12.54 -16.96 -0.83
N ALA A 170 -12.04 -17.00 0.40
CA ALA A 170 -12.84 -16.98 1.62
C ALA A 170 -12.61 -15.66 2.36
N ASN A 171 -13.66 -15.03 2.86
CA ASN A 171 -13.54 -13.87 3.76
C ASN A 171 -13.69 -14.33 5.21
N ASP A 172 -12.75 -13.96 6.07
CA ASP A 172 -12.83 -14.29 7.49
C ASP A 172 -14.13 -13.71 8.10
N PRO A 173 -14.89 -14.49 8.91
CA PRO A 173 -16.09 -13.99 9.57
C PRO A 173 -15.86 -12.77 10.48
N THR A 174 -14.62 -12.53 10.91
CA THR A 174 -14.28 -11.36 11.73
C THR A 174 -13.99 -10.09 10.92
N SER A 175 -13.89 -10.18 9.59
CA SER A 175 -13.71 -9.01 8.73
C SER A 175 -14.91 -8.07 8.81
N LEU A 176 -14.69 -6.77 8.63
CA LEU A 176 -15.75 -5.77 8.58
C LEU A 176 -16.18 -5.47 7.14
N HIS A 177 -15.30 -5.73 6.17
CA HIS A 177 -15.48 -5.36 4.78
C HIS A 177 -15.69 -6.59 3.90
N PRO A 178 -16.49 -6.48 2.83
CA PRO A 178 -16.47 -7.44 1.76
C PRO A 178 -15.15 -7.33 0.99
N HIS A 179 -14.71 -8.45 0.43
CA HIS A 179 -13.48 -8.53 -0.35
C HIS A 179 -13.73 -9.28 -1.66
N ASN A 180 -12.87 -9.09 -2.65
CA ASN A 180 -12.82 -9.85 -3.89
C ASN A 180 -11.36 -9.91 -4.34
N ILE A 181 -11.04 -10.63 -5.41
CA ILE A 181 -9.67 -10.70 -5.91
C ILE A 181 -9.61 -10.48 -7.42
N ASP A 182 -8.75 -9.55 -7.84
CA ASP A 182 -8.28 -9.38 -9.21
C ASP A 182 -6.88 -9.99 -9.31
N LEU A 183 -6.73 -11.06 -10.11
CA LEU A 183 -5.43 -11.63 -10.45
C LEU A 183 -5.08 -11.22 -11.88
N HIS A 184 -3.97 -10.52 -12.07
CA HIS A 184 -3.59 -10.03 -13.41
C HIS A 184 -3.21 -11.16 -14.38
N ALA A 185 -2.91 -12.35 -13.86
CA ALA A 185 -2.73 -13.57 -14.66
C ALA A 185 -4.05 -14.09 -15.30
N VAL A 186 -5.22 -13.63 -14.85
CA VAL A 186 -6.53 -14.11 -15.29
C VAL A 186 -7.02 -13.33 -16.51
N THR A 187 -7.21 -14.02 -17.63
CA THR A 187 -7.94 -13.49 -18.79
C THR A 187 -9.45 -13.71 -18.64
N GLY A 188 -10.10 -12.91 -17.79
CA GLY A 188 -11.54 -12.96 -17.54
C GLY A 188 -12.06 -11.65 -16.93
N PRO A 189 -13.38 -11.43 -16.87
CA PRO A 189 -13.94 -10.16 -16.39
C PRO A 189 -13.46 -9.80 -14.97
N GLY A 190 -12.81 -8.65 -14.86
CA GLY A 190 -12.24 -8.14 -13.60
C GLY A 190 -11.17 -9.03 -12.98
N GLY A 191 -10.49 -9.89 -13.76
CA GLY A 191 -9.44 -10.78 -13.26
C GLY A 191 -9.91 -11.78 -12.19
N GLY A 192 -11.21 -12.08 -12.14
CA GLY A 192 -11.85 -12.90 -11.10
C GLY A 192 -12.68 -12.09 -10.09
N ALA A 193 -12.49 -10.78 -9.99
CA ALA A 193 -13.13 -9.92 -9.00
C ALA A 193 -14.66 -9.87 -9.17
N SER A 194 -15.13 -9.96 -10.42
CA SER A 194 -16.55 -9.94 -10.78
C SER A 194 -17.34 -11.12 -10.22
N VAL A 195 -16.67 -12.23 -9.91
CA VAL A 195 -17.29 -13.49 -9.42
C VAL A 195 -16.83 -13.87 -8.00
N THR A 196 -15.97 -13.07 -7.37
CA THR A 196 -15.41 -13.35 -6.04
C THR A 196 -15.74 -12.29 -4.98
N ASN A 197 -16.78 -11.48 -5.18
CA ASN A 197 -17.28 -10.60 -4.11
C ASN A 197 -17.82 -11.42 -2.93
N VAL A 198 -17.05 -11.52 -1.85
CA VAL A 198 -17.33 -12.31 -0.65
C VAL A 198 -17.58 -11.42 0.57
N GLN A 199 -18.77 -11.54 1.14
CA GLN A 199 -19.09 -10.97 2.46
C GLN A 199 -18.30 -11.67 3.57
N PRO A 200 -18.11 -11.07 4.75
CA PRO A 200 -17.51 -11.77 5.90
C PRO A 200 -18.18 -13.13 6.15
N GLY A 201 -17.38 -14.20 6.19
CA GLY A 201 -17.84 -15.58 6.33
C GLY A 201 -18.27 -16.28 5.04
N GLU A 202 -18.33 -15.57 3.91
CA GLU A 202 -18.66 -16.14 2.60
C GLU A 202 -17.41 -16.73 1.93
N THR A 203 -17.62 -17.69 1.02
CA THR A 203 -16.58 -18.27 0.18
C THR A 203 -17.10 -18.39 -1.24
N LYS A 204 -16.29 -17.97 -2.21
CA LYS A 204 -16.57 -18.10 -3.65
C LYS A 204 -15.35 -18.65 -4.35
N ALA A 205 -15.58 -19.29 -5.49
CA ALA A 205 -14.51 -19.87 -6.29
C ALA A 205 -14.76 -19.63 -7.78
N PHE A 206 -13.68 -19.62 -8.54
CA PHE A 206 -13.71 -19.59 -9.99
C PHE A 206 -12.54 -20.38 -10.56
N ARG A 207 -12.63 -20.73 -11.84
CA ARG A 207 -11.62 -21.49 -12.55
C ARG A 207 -11.11 -20.68 -13.74
N TRP A 208 -9.81 -20.71 -13.97
CA TRP A 208 -9.16 -20.03 -15.09
C TRP A 208 -8.00 -20.86 -15.64
N LEU A 209 -7.56 -20.54 -16.85
CA LEU A 209 -6.40 -21.16 -17.49
C LEU A 209 -5.22 -20.19 -17.39
N ALA A 210 -4.09 -20.66 -16.88
CA ALA A 210 -2.85 -19.89 -16.84
C ALA A 210 -2.23 -19.82 -18.25
N LYS A 211 -2.62 -18.82 -19.03
CA LYS A 211 -2.29 -18.73 -20.46
C LYS A 211 -0.93 -18.10 -20.77
N HIS A 212 -0.49 -17.18 -19.92
CA HIS A 212 0.66 -16.33 -20.19
C HIS A 212 1.69 -16.49 -19.07
N PRO A 213 2.94 -16.84 -19.38
CA PRO A 213 3.99 -16.86 -18.38
C PRO A 213 4.36 -15.44 -17.97
N GLY A 214 4.66 -15.25 -16.69
CA GLY A 214 4.91 -13.94 -16.10
C GLY A 214 4.84 -13.98 -14.58
N LEU A 215 5.37 -12.94 -13.95
CA LEU A 215 5.12 -12.67 -12.53
C LEU A 215 4.07 -11.56 -12.44
N TYR A 216 2.90 -11.90 -11.94
CA TYR A 216 1.72 -11.04 -11.95
C TYR A 216 1.35 -10.64 -10.53
N GLU A 217 0.88 -9.41 -10.38
CA GLU A 217 0.22 -9.01 -9.16
C GLU A 217 -1.18 -9.63 -9.07
N TYR A 218 -1.62 -9.86 -7.84
CA TYR A 218 -3.03 -9.94 -7.51
C TYR A 218 -3.33 -8.97 -6.39
N HIS A 219 -4.53 -8.38 -6.40
CA HIS A 219 -4.97 -7.49 -5.34
C HIS A 219 -6.48 -7.53 -5.15
N CYS A 220 -6.97 -6.90 -4.08
CA CYS A 220 -8.41 -6.67 -3.92
C CYS A 220 -8.89 -5.59 -4.90
N ALA A 221 -10.02 -5.82 -5.54
CA ALA A 221 -10.68 -4.90 -6.48
C ALA A 221 -12.10 -4.55 -6.01
N MET A 222 -12.37 -4.60 -4.71
CA MET A 222 -13.62 -4.11 -4.14
C MET A 222 -13.62 -2.59 -4.15
N PRO A 223 -14.69 -1.92 -4.62
CA PRO A 223 -14.83 -0.47 -4.47
C PRO A 223 -14.82 -0.09 -2.98
N ASN A 224 -13.93 0.77 -2.46
CA ASN A 224 -12.89 1.57 -3.11
C ASN A 224 -11.54 0.84 -3.30
N VAL A 225 -11.17 0.55 -4.55
CA VAL A 225 -10.03 -0.33 -4.89
C VAL A 225 -8.71 0.15 -4.28
N SER A 226 -8.38 1.43 -4.42
CA SER A 226 -7.11 1.98 -3.93
C SER A 226 -7.01 1.94 -2.40
N THR A 227 -8.13 2.05 -1.69
CA THR A 227 -8.16 1.90 -0.23
C THR A 227 -7.89 0.46 0.15
N HIS A 228 -8.61 -0.50 -0.43
CA HIS A 228 -8.38 -1.92 -0.16
C HIS A 228 -6.93 -2.34 -0.38
N ASN A 229 -6.37 -1.89 -1.49
CA ASN A 229 -4.99 -2.18 -1.83
C ASN A 229 -3.99 -1.53 -0.85
N SER A 230 -4.16 -0.25 -0.52
CA SER A 230 -3.27 0.48 0.43
C SER A 230 -3.35 -0.05 1.87
N HIS A 231 -4.39 -0.81 2.20
CA HIS A 231 -4.48 -1.53 3.47
C HIS A 231 -3.68 -2.85 3.49
N GLY A 232 -3.09 -3.28 2.37
CA GLY A 232 -2.20 -4.44 2.28
C GLY A 232 -2.74 -5.63 1.47
N GLN A 233 -3.88 -5.50 0.77
CA GLN A 233 -4.49 -6.60 0.02
C GLN A 233 -3.87 -6.79 -1.38
N TYR A 234 -2.60 -7.13 -1.42
CA TYR A 234 -1.87 -7.44 -2.66
C TYR A 234 -0.88 -8.59 -2.46
N GLY A 235 -0.52 -9.28 -3.53
CA GLY A 235 0.48 -10.34 -3.56
C GLY A 235 0.92 -10.67 -4.98
N LEU A 236 1.78 -11.69 -5.15
CA LEU A 236 2.25 -12.12 -6.46
C LEU A 236 1.84 -13.56 -6.80
N ILE A 237 1.54 -13.79 -8.07
CA ILE A 237 1.43 -15.12 -8.66
C ILE A 237 2.42 -15.25 -9.83
N LEU A 238 3.31 -16.23 -9.72
CA LEU A 238 4.22 -16.61 -10.78
C LEU A 238 3.57 -17.68 -11.66
N VAL A 239 3.42 -17.38 -12.95
CA VAL A 239 3.12 -18.36 -13.99
C VAL A 239 4.43 -18.71 -14.68
N GLU A 240 5.03 -19.84 -14.32
CA GLU A 240 6.29 -20.28 -14.92
C GLU A 240 6.10 -20.64 -16.41
N PRO A 241 7.10 -20.32 -17.26
CA PRO A 241 7.11 -20.76 -18.65
C PRO A 241 7.32 -22.27 -18.73
N GLU A 242 7.09 -22.82 -19.93
CA GLU A 242 7.51 -24.19 -20.22
C GLU A 242 9.04 -24.34 -20.01
N GLY A 243 9.43 -25.41 -19.30
CA GLY A 243 10.83 -25.63 -18.90
C GLY A 243 11.24 -24.93 -17.60
N GLY A 244 10.45 -23.97 -17.10
CA GLY A 244 10.73 -23.22 -15.88
C GLY A 244 11.93 -22.27 -16.02
N PHE A 245 12.42 -21.78 -14.87
CA PHE A 245 13.63 -20.96 -14.82
C PHE A 245 14.92 -21.80 -14.75
N ALA A 246 16.04 -21.19 -15.15
CA ALA A 246 17.35 -21.69 -14.73
C ALA A 246 17.42 -21.72 -13.19
N PRO A 247 18.02 -22.77 -12.59
CA PRO A 247 18.14 -22.87 -11.15
C PRO A 247 19.03 -21.76 -10.59
N VAL A 248 18.71 -21.34 -9.38
CA VAL A 248 19.45 -20.38 -8.55
C VAL A 248 19.55 -20.94 -7.14
N ASP A 249 20.49 -20.45 -6.34
CA ASP A 249 20.72 -20.94 -4.97
C ASP A 249 19.71 -20.38 -3.98
N LYS A 250 19.25 -19.14 -4.21
CA LYS A 250 18.25 -18.45 -3.37
C LYS A 250 17.18 -17.77 -4.22
N GLU A 251 15.93 -17.90 -3.78
CA GLU A 251 14.81 -17.11 -4.27
C GLU A 251 14.21 -16.32 -3.09
N PHE A 252 13.90 -15.05 -3.31
CA PHE A 252 13.20 -14.22 -2.32
C PHE A 252 12.00 -13.48 -2.92
N TYR A 253 11.01 -13.21 -2.07
CA TYR A 253 9.76 -12.54 -2.40
C TYR A 253 9.64 -11.20 -1.69
N LEU A 254 9.62 -10.12 -2.46
CA LEU A 254 9.52 -8.75 -1.95
C LEU A 254 8.40 -8.00 -2.67
N MET A 255 7.57 -7.29 -1.92
CA MET A 255 6.68 -6.28 -2.49
C MET A 255 6.82 -4.96 -1.79
N GLN A 256 7.03 -3.90 -2.58
CA GLN A 256 6.88 -2.54 -2.12
C GLN A 256 5.38 -2.22 -1.92
N GLY A 257 5.07 -1.48 -0.87
CA GLY A 257 3.73 -0.94 -0.66
C GLY A 257 3.72 0.37 0.11
N GLU A 258 2.60 1.08 0.02
CA GLU A 258 2.39 2.41 0.57
C GLU A 258 1.38 2.38 1.72
N LEU A 259 1.71 3.07 2.82
CA LEU A 259 0.80 3.24 3.95
C LEU A 259 0.52 4.72 4.20
N TYR A 260 -0.77 5.02 4.33
CA TYR A 260 -1.29 6.37 4.50
C TYR A 260 -1.88 6.52 5.90
N THR A 261 -1.14 7.18 6.78
CA THR A 261 -1.49 7.29 8.20
C THR A 261 -1.73 8.73 8.63
N MET A 262 -2.85 8.98 9.30
CA MET A 262 -3.17 10.31 9.82
C MET A 262 -2.15 10.78 10.84
N GLY A 263 -1.60 11.98 10.62
CA GLY A 263 -0.63 12.61 11.51
C GLY A 263 0.84 12.36 11.15
N GLY A 264 1.10 11.68 10.03
CA GLY A 264 2.43 11.56 9.44
C GLY A 264 3.36 10.57 10.14
N ILE A 265 4.63 10.64 9.77
CA ILE A 265 5.67 9.71 10.22
C ILE A 265 5.97 9.90 11.72
N GLY A 266 6.14 8.79 12.44
CA GLY A 266 6.58 8.77 13.83
C GLY A 266 5.47 8.92 14.87
N LYS A 267 4.23 9.15 14.46
CA LYS A 267 3.09 9.22 15.39
C LYS A 267 2.77 7.82 15.95
N LYS A 268 2.80 7.70 17.28
CA LYS A 268 2.58 6.44 18.00
C LYS A 268 1.10 6.13 18.22
N GLY A 269 0.80 4.84 18.36
CA GLY A 269 -0.53 4.30 18.60
C GLY A 269 -1.15 3.68 17.34
N LEU A 270 -2.46 3.44 17.39
CA LEU A 270 -3.23 2.93 16.25
C LEU A 270 -3.58 4.08 15.31
N MET A 271 -3.02 4.03 14.10
CA MET A 271 -3.16 5.07 13.10
C MET A 271 -4.46 4.90 12.30
N ALA A 272 -5.20 6.00 12.15
CA ALA A 272 -6.30 6.08 11.21
C ALA A 272 -5.77 6.23 9.78
N PHE A 273 -6.52 5.74 8.79
CA PHE A 273 -6.17 5.87 7.38
C PHE A 273 -6.31 7.32 6.90
N ASP A 274 -5.29 7.80 6.17
CA ASP A 274 -5.29 9.15 5.58
C ASP A 274 -5.73 9.09 4.11
N THR A 275 -7.03 9.27 3.89
CA THR A 275 -7.57 9.27 2.52
C THR A 275 -7.11 10.46 1.69
N GLN A 276 -6.81 11.62 2.30
CA GLN A 276 -6.33 12.75 1.52
C GLN A 276 -4.89 12.48 1.05
N GLY A 277 -4.03 11.99 1.94
CA GLY A 277 -2.68 11.55 1.59
C GLY A 277 -2.68 10.52 0.44
N LEU A 278 -3.62 9.58 0.46
CA LEU A 278 -3.82 8.59 -0.63
C LEU A 278 -4.07 9.26 -1.97
N ILE A 279 -5.00 10.22 -2.03
CA ILE A 279 -5.36 10.91 -3.27
C ILE A 279 -4.22 11.82 -3.74
N ASP A 280 -3.50 12.42 -2.81
CA ASP A 280 -2.36 13.29 -3.10
C ASP A 280 -1.10 12.51 -3.50
N GLY A 281 -1.09 11.18 -3.35
CA GLY A 281 0.10 10.35 -3.61
C GLY A 281 1.24 10.58 -2.61
N THR A 282 0.90 10.93 -1.37
CA THR A 282 1.87 11.29 -0.33
C THR A 282 1.85 10.30 0.86
N PRO A 283 2.34 9.06 0.68
CA PRO A 283 2.31 8.07 1.76
C PRO A 283 3.18 8.48 2.93
N SER A 284 2.74 8.12 4.14
CA SER A 284 3.54 8.31 5.35
C SER A 284 4.66 7.28 5.40
N TYR A 285 4.36 6.01 5.09
CA TYR A 285 5.36 4.95 5.01
C TYR A 285 5.38 4.33 3.63
N VAL A 286 6.57 3.94 3.20
CA VAL A 286 6.79 3.08 2.03
C VAL A 286 7.61 1.92 2.57
N THR A 287 7.16 0.69 2.37
CA THR A 287 7.76 -0.49 3.04
C THR A 287 7.96 -1.61 2.04
N PHE A 288 8.92 -2.48 2.31
CA PHE A 288 8.96 -3.82 1.70
C PHE A 288 8.29 -4.79 2.67
N ASN A 289 7.37 -5.61 2.15
CA ASN A 289 6.61 -6.59 2.93
C ASN A 289 5.87 -5.97 4.13
N GLY A 290 5.20 -4.84 3.87
CA GLY A 290 4.13 -4.30 4.72
C GLY A 290 4.56 -3.56 6.00
N LYS A 291 5.82 -3.65 6.42
CA LYS A 291 6.33 -2.99 7.63
C LYS A 291 7.75 -2.47 7.46
N VAL A 292 8.19 -1.59 8.35
CA VAL A 292 9.58 -1.12 8.39
C VAL A 292 10.46 -2.22 8.97
N GLU A 293 11.41 -2.72 8.17
CA GLU A 293 12.35 -3.76 8.58
C GLU A 293 13.12 -3.33 9.85
N GLN A 294 13.29 -4.25 10.80
CA GLN A 294 14.04 -4.02 12.05
C GLN A 294 15.28 -4.92 12.14
N THR A 295 15.21 -6.11 11.55
CA THR A 295 16.26 -7.14 11.59
C THR A 295 16.33 -7.79 10.21
N PRO A 296 17.53 -8.14 9.69
CA PRO A 296 17.64 -8.82 8.40
C PRO A 296 16.85 -10.13 8.36
N ARG A 297 16.02 -10.30 7.32
CA ARG A 297 15.20 -11.51 7.11
C ARG A 297 15.68 -12.36 5.94
N MET A 298 16.60 -11.86 5.12
CA MET A 298 17.17 -12.59 3.98
C MET A 298 18.61 -12.95 4.26
N LYS A 299 18.98 -14.19 3.95
CA LYS A 299 20.34 -14.72 4.18
C LYS A 299 20.85 -15.47 2.95
N ALA A 300 22.11 -15.22 2.60
CA ALA A 300 22.82 -15.92 1.53
C ALA A 300 24.27 -16.18 1.92
N ARG A 301 24.98 -16.94 1.09
CA ARG A 301 26.42 -17.16 1.19
C ARG A 301 27.14 -16.56 0.00
N VAL A 302 28.40 -16.18 0.19
CA VAL A 302 29.28 -15.79 -0.92
C VAL A 302 29.28 -16.90 -1.98
N GLY A 303 29.04 -16.52 -3.23
CA GLY A 303 28.87 -17.40 -4.39
C GLY A 303 27.44 -17.81 -4.70
N ASP A 304 26.46 -17.55 -3.82
CA ASP A 304 25.05 -17.84 -4.10
C ASP A 304 24.56 -16.95 -5.26
N ARG A 305 23.93 -17.58 -6.27
CA ARG A 305 23.11 -16.88 -7.25
C ARG A 305 21.72 -16.64 -6.68
N ILE A 306 21.29 -15.39 -6.68
CA ILE A 306 20.04 -14.93 -6.07
C ILE A 306 19.06 -14.51 -7.15
N ARG A 307 17.78 -14.89 -6.98
CA ARG A 307 16.65 -14.33 -7.73
C ARG A 307 15.68 -13.63 -6.78
N LEU A 308 15.31 -12.39 -7.09
CA LEU A 308 14.28 -11.65 -6.37
C LEU A 308 13.03 -11.53 -7.24
N PHE A 309 11.88 -11.93 -6.69
CA PHE A 309 10.57 -11.64 -7.23
C PHE A 309 10.06 -10.34 -6.58
N VAL A 310 10.17 -9.24 -7.32
CA VAL A 310 9.94 -7.89 -6.79
C VAL A 310 8.64 -7.33 -7.35
N GLY A 311 7.62 -7.20 -6.51
CA GLY A 311 6.37 -6.53 -6.85
C GLY A 311 6.29 -5.11 -6.30
N ASN A 312 5.35 -4.34 -6.81
CA ASN A 312 4.99 -3.05 -6.24
C ASN A 312 3.47 -2.94 -6.18
N GLY A 313 2.91 -3.22 -5.01
CA GLY A 313 1.49 -3.06 -4.77
C GLY A 313 1.01 -1.62 -4.94
N GLY A 314 1.92 -0.64 -5.00
CA GLY A 314 1.57 0.77 -5.18
C GLY A 314 0.85 1.34 -3.95
N VAL A 315 -0.13 2.24 -4.10
CA VAL A 315 -0.96 2.49 -5.29
C VAL A 315 -0.51 3.63 -6.21
N ASN A 316 0.40 4.51 -5.79
CA ASN A 316 0.71 5.74 -6.52
C ASN A 316 2.15 5.80 -7.07
N LEU A 317 3.10 5.21 -6.34
CA LEU A 317 4.52 5.41 -6.55
C LEU A 317 5.11 4.30 -7.41
N VAL A 318 5.93 4.67 -8.39
CA VAL A 318 6.83 3.75 -9.08
C VAL A 318 8.07 3.54 -8.22
N SER A 319 8.46 2.29 -7.97
CA SER A 319 9.72 1.96 -7.28
C SER A 319 10.88 2.04 -8.26
N SER A 320 11.97 2.70 -7.86
CA SER A 320 13.26 2.60 -8.52
C SER A 320 14.10 1.56 -7.79
N PHE A 321 13.80 0.28 -7.99
CA PHE A 321 14.34 -0.80 -7.19
C PHE A 321 15.85 -0.99 -7.44
N HIS A 322 16.62 -0.99 -6.37
CA HIS A 322 18.08 -1.12 -6.38
C HIS A 322 18.56 -1.96 -5.19
N VAL A 323 19.68 -2.67 -5.36
CA VAL A 323 20.40 -3.35 -4.29
C VAL A 323 21.74 -2.67 -4.11
N ILE A 324 21.92 -1.95 -3.01
CA ILE A 324 23.16 -1.23 -2.70
C ILE A 324 24.29 -2.24 -2.55
N GLY A 325 25.34 -2.08 -3.36
CA GLY A 325 26.51 -2.95 -3.39
C GLY A 325 26.48 -4.00 -4.51
N GLU A 326 25.40 -4.10 -5.28
CA GLU A 326 25.26 -5.08 -6.36
C GLU A 326 24.84 -4.45 -7.69
N VAL A 327 25.10 -5.20 -8.77
CA VAL A 327 24.58 -4.93 -10.11
C VAL A 327 23.74 -6.13 -10.52
N PHE A 328 22.56 -5.89 -11.11
CA PHE A 328 21.73 -6.99 -11.60
C PHE A 328 22.36 -7.60 -12.85
N ASP A 329 22.85 -8.83 -12.70
CA ASP A 329 23.28 -9.69 -13.81
C ASP A 329 22.16 -9.83 -14.83
N THR A 330 20.93 -10.01 -14.34
CA THR A 330 19.73 -10.18 -15.17
C THR A 330 18.56 -9.39 -14.62
N VAL A 331 17.83 -8.70 -15.49
CA VAL A 331 16.53 -8.12 -15.18
C VAL A 331 15.53 -8.59 -16.23
N TYR A 332 14.40 -9.10 -15.77
CA TYR A 332 13.19 -9.30 -16.57
C TYR A 332 12.31 -8.06 -16.36
N PRO A 333 12.42 -7.04 -17.25
CA PRO A 333 11.70 -5.79 -17.09
C PRO A 333 10.20 -6.04 -17.13
N GLU A 334 9.47 -5.36 -16.24
CA GLU A 334 8.01 -5.52 -16.10
C GLU A 334 7.57 -6.99 -15.86
N ALA A 335 8.50 -7.84 -15.40
CA ALA A 335 8.27 -9.25 -15.14
C ALA A 335 7.76 -10.06 -16.35
N ALA A 336 8.00 -9.57 -17.57
CA ALA A 336 7.74 -10.31 -18.79
C ALA A 336 8.75 -11.45 -18.94
N ILE A 337 8.26 -12.69 -19.01
CA ILE A 337 9.09 -13.90 -19.16
C ILE A 337 8.51 -14.82 -20.24
N GLY A 338 9.30 -15.81 -20.65
CA GLY A 338 8.94 -16.75 -21.71
C GLY A 338 9.54 -16.36 -23.05
N GLU A 339 9.22 -17.14 -24.08
CA GLU A 339 9.81 -17.00 -25.41
C GLU A 339 9.56 -15.60 -25.98
N GLY A 340 10.63 -14.97 -26.49
CA GLY A 340 10.58 -13.63 -27.08
C GLY A 340 10.53 -12.46 -26.08
N SER A 341 10.46 -12.72 -24.77
CA SER A 341 10.50 -11.65 -23.76
C SER A 341 11.89 -11.01 -23.67
N ALA A 342 11.93 -9.71 -23.37
CA ALA A 342 13.17 -8.98 -23.17
C ALA A 342 13.89 -9.44 -21.91
N VAL A 343 15.23 -9.49 -21.98
CA VAL A 343 16.09 -9.77 -20.83
C VAL A 343 17.21 -8.74 -20.84
N PHE A 344 17.27 -7.90 -19.81
CA PHE A 344 18.32 -6.90 -19.65
C PHE A 344 19.46 -7.47 -18.80
N LYS A 345 20.68 -6.97 -19.06
CA LYS A 345 21.91 -7.40 -18.40
C LYS A 345 22.65 -6.17 -17.86
N ASN A 346 23.39 -6.34 -16.76
CA ASN A 346 24.20 -5.29 -16.15
C ASN A 346 23.40 -4.03 -15.78
N VAL A 347 22.24 -4.22 -15.13
CA VAL A 347 21.34 -3.13 -14.76
C VAL A 347 21.57 -2.74 -13.30
N GLN A 348 21.81 -1.46 -13.03
CA GLN A 348 21.98 -0.96 -11.66
C GLN A 348 20.65 -0.79 -10.90
N THR A 349 19.60 -0.36 -11.59
CA THR A 349 18.31 0.01 -11.00
C THR A 349 17.21 -0.25 -12.02
N THR A 350 16.11 -0.84 -11.59
CA THR A 350 14.97 -1.14 -12.47
C THR A 350 13.69 -0.51 -11.95
N ALA A 351 12.83 -0.07 -12.86
CA ALA A 351 11.51 0.41 -12.49
C ALA A 351 10.59 -0.76 -12.14
N VAL A 352 9.81 -0.61 -11.07
CA VAL A 352 8.69 -1.51 -10.73
C VAL A 352 7.43 -0.66 -10.60
N LEU A 353 6.53 -0.81 -11.57
CA LEU A 353 5.30 -0.02 -11.66
C LEU A 353 4.30 -0.40 -10.56
N PRO A 354 3.47 0.53 -10.05
CA PRO A 354 2.36 0.16 -9.17
C PRO A 354 1.40 -0.78 -9.92
N GLY A 355 0.98 -1.87 -9.28
CA GLY A 355 0.21 -2.91 -9.97
C GLY A 355 1.09 -3.83 -10.83
N GLY A 356 2.41 -3.82 -10.65
CA GLY A 356 3.38 -4.47 -11.51
C GLY A 356 4.52 -5.13 -10.75
N ALA A 357 5.41 -5.78 -11.51
CA ALA A 357 6.53 -6.51 -10.94
C ALA A 357 7.78 -6.44 -11.83
N ALA A 358 8.90 -6.91 -11.30
CA ALA A 358 10.13 -7.21 -12.00
C ALA A 358 10.77 -8.46 -11.37
N ILE A 359 11.57 -9.18 -12.16
CA ILE A 359 12.42 -10.25 -11.64
C ILE A 359 13.87 -9.81 -11.84
N VAL A 360 14.68 -9.87 -10.80
CA VAL A 360 16.10 -9.54 -10.89
C VAL A 360 16.95 -10.71 -10.39
N GLU A 361 18.11 -10.90 -10.99
CA GLU A 361 19.09 -11.90 -10.59
C GLU A 361 20.48 -11.27 -10.49
N PHE A 362 21.25 -11.72 -9.50
CA PHE A 362 22.64 -11.32 -9.28
C PHE A 362 23.36 -12.39 -8.43
N THR A 363 24.68 -12.38 -8.45
CA THR A 363 25.53 -13.28 -7.65
C THR A 363 26.24 -12.46 -6.58
N VAL A 364 26.28 -12.93 -5.34
CA VAL A 364 26.94 -12.20 -4.24
C VAL A 364 28.37 -12.66 -4.05
N ASP A 365 29.35 -11.79 -4.34
CA ASP A 365 30.77 -12.18 -4.37
C ASP A 365 31.54 -11.85 -3.09
N VAL A 366 30.96 -11.06 -2.18
CA VAL A 366 31.62 -10.52 -0.98
C VAL A 366 30.68 -10.64 0.22
N PRO A 367 31.18 -10.98 1.42
CA PRO A 367 30.34 -11.03 2.60
C PRO A 367 29.96 -9.62 3.07
N GLY A 368 28.78 -9.45 3.63
CA GLY A 368 28.31 -8.16 4.10
C GLY A 368 26.80 -8.03 4.20
N LYS A 369 26.33 -6.79 4.39
CA LYS A 369 24.90 -6.45 4.36
C LYS A 369 24.61 -5.66 3.10
N TYR A 370 23.70 -6.18 2.30
CA TYR A 370 23.23 -5.57 1.07
C TYR A 370 21.82 -5.03 1.31
N LEU A 371 21.62 -3.76 0.96
CA LEU A 371 20.37 -3.05 1.22
C LEU A 371 19.56 -2.98 -0.05
N MET A 372 18.38 -3.59 -0.06
CA MET A 372 17.39 -3.35 -1.10
C MET A 372 16.65 -2.06 -0.79
N VAL A 373 16.53 -1.16 -1.77
CA VAL A 373 15.94 0.16 -1.59
C VAL A 373 15.06 0.56 -2.77
N ASP A 374 14.15 1.48 -2.50
CA ASP A 374 13.63 2.38 -3.53
C ASP A 374 14.57 3.58 -3.69
N HIS A 375 15.23 3.67 -4.84
CA HIS A 375 16.26 4.68 -5.12
C HIS A 375 15.70 6.10 -5.30
N ALA A 376 14.38 6.30 -5.22
CA ALA A 376 13.84 7.59 -4.76
C ALA A 376 14.12 7.77 -3.26
N LEU A 377 15.41 7.91 -2.91
CA LEU A 377 16.01 7.64 -1.59
C LEU A 377 15.37 8.36 -0.41
N ALA A 378 14.65 9.47 -0.62
CA ALA A 378 13.84 10.08 0.43
C ALA A 378 12.82 9.09 1.04
N ARG A 379 12.42 8.05 0.30
CA ARG A 379 11.55 6.96 0.74
C ARG A 379 12.22 5.99 1.72
N MET A 380 13.56 5.95 1.80
CA MET A 380 14.24 5.20 2.87
C MET A 380 13.90 5.77 4.25
N ASN A 381 13.75 7.09 4.37
CA ASN A 381 13.27 7.74 5.60
C ASN A 381 11.80 7.40 5.93
N LYS A 382 11.09 6.79 4.98
CA LYS A 382 9.72 6.27 5.13
C LYS A 382 9.67 4.75 5.34
N GLY A 383 10.82 4.07 5.35
CA GLY A 383 10.93 2.63 5.58
C GLY A 383 11.18 1.77 4.34
N ALA A 384 11.47 2.37 3.17
CA ALA A 384 11.60 1.64 1.90
C ALA A 384 12.97 0.96 1.77
N TRP A 385 13.27 0.05 2.71
CA TRP A 385 14.49 -0.72 2.72
C TRP A 385 14.27 -2.14 3.29
N ALA A 386 15.05 -3.09 2.81
CA ALA A 386 15.16 -4.44 3.32
C ALA A 386 16.64 -4.86 3.32
N VAL A 387 17.00 -5.90 4.09
CA VAL A 387 18.40 -6.31 4.25
C VAL A 387 18.60 -7.77 3.86
N LEU A 388 19.57 -7.99 2.99
CA LEU A 388 20.19 -9.28 2.72
C LEU A 388 21.52 -9.38 3.48
N GLU A 389 21.65 -10.39 4.32
CA GLU A 389 22.89 -10.71 5.03
C GLU A 389 23.63 -11.84 4.29
N VAL A 390 24.86 -11.56 3.85
CA VAL A 390 25.71 -12.49 3.12
C VAL A 390 26.89 -12.90 4.00
N GLU A 391 27.02 -14.21 4.25
CA GLU A 391 28.10 -14.79 5.03
C GLU A 391 29.11 -15.51 4.12
N GLY A 392 30.41 -15.43 4.41
CA GLY A 392 31.44 -16.12 3.63
C GLY A 392 32.83 -15.50 3.79
N GLU A 393 33.78 -16.01 3.01
CA GLU A 393 35.14 -15.47 2.99
C GLU A 393 35.20 -14.16 2.20
N ALA A 394 35.99 -13.21 2.68
CA ALA A 394 36.23 -11.97 1.95
C ALA A 394 36.96 -12.25 0.62
N ASN A 395 36.68 -11.46 -0.41
CA ASN A 395 37.35 -11.55 -1.70
C ASN A 395 38.04 -10.21 -2.05
N PRO A 396 39.32 -10.02 -1.65
CA PRO A 396 40.06 -8.78 -1.88
C PRO A 396 40.26 -8.43 -3.36
N ALA A 397 40.13 -9.41 -4.28
CA ALA A 397 40.20 -9.16 -5.71
C ALA A 397 38.94 -8.45 -6.25
N VAL A 398 37.81 -8.54 -5.52
CA VAL A 398 36.54 -7.90 -5.85
C VAL A 398 36.37 -6.61 -5.04
N PHE A 399 36.51 -6.68 -3.72
CA PHE A 399 36.33 -5.53 -2.83
C PHE A 399 37.27 -5.59 -1.63
N THR A 400 38.01 -4.52 -1.40
CA THR A 400 38.87 -4.35 -0.22
C THR A 400 38.84 -2.90 0.25
N ALA A 401 38.79 -2.69 1.55
CA ALA A 401 38.93 -1.36 2.13
C ALA A 401 40.41 -0.96 2.09
N LEU A 402 40.70 0.21 1.53
CA LEU A 402 42.03 0.80 1.60
C LEU A 402 42.14 1.61 2.89
N GLU A 403 43.17 1.33 3.69
CA GLU A 403 43.56 2.22 4.78
C GLU A 403 44.01 3.56 4.19
N PRO A 404 43.59 4.71 4.74
CA PRO A 404 44.09 6.00 4.28
C PRO A 404 45.62 6.04 4.48
N GLU A 405 46.37 6.43 3.45
CA GLU A 405 47.80 6.68 3.61
C GLU A 405 47.98 7.71 4.73
N THR A 406 48.53 7.28 5.87
CA THR A 406 49.03 8.22 6.87
C THR A 406 50.07 9.08 6.16
N ALA A 407 49.74 10.37 5.95
CA ALA A 407 50.69 11.33 5.42
C ALA A 407 52.00 11.19 6.19
N ALA A 408 53.06 10.77 5.49
CA ALA A 408 54.40 10.70 6.06
C ALA A 408 54.74 12.07 6.64
N GLN A 409 55.16 12.08 7.91
CA GLN A 409 55.49 13.26 8.71
C GLN A 409 56.55 14.14 8.07
#